data_AF-A0A382QGJ9-F1
#
_entry.id   AF-A0A382QGJ9-F1
#
_cell.length_a   1.000
_cell.length_b   1.000
_cell.length_c   1.000
_cell.angle_alpha   90.00
_cell.angle_beta   90.00
_cell.angle_gamma   90.00
#
_symmetry.space_group_name_H-M   'P 1'
#
loop_
_entity.id
_entity.type
_entity.pdbx_description
1 polymer ?
#
loop_
_entity_poly.entity_id
_entity_poly.type
_entity_poly.pdbx_seq_one_letter_code
_entity_poly.pdbx_strand_id
1 'polypeptide(L)' 'MVKSIQEHASENVKRVHYYDKIDWLKENGQSPYFIMDHVEIKTTWHPIGS' A
#
# COMPACT_ATOMS: atom_id res chain seq x y z
N MET A 1 -6.05 -14.09 12.35
CA MET A 1 -6.45 -13.90 10.95
C MET A 1 -5.34 -13.21 10.14
N VAL A 2 -4.88 -12.02 10.53
CA VAL A 2 -3.78 -11.28 9.84
C VAL A 2 -2.51 -12.13 9.64
N LYS A 3 -2.08 -12.84 10.69
CA LYS A 3 -0.90 -13.72 10.63
C LYS A 3 -0.96 -14.75 9.49
N SER A 4 -2.08 -15.46 9.36
CA SER A 4 -2.24 -16.49 8.31
C SER A 4 -2.27 -15.88 6.90
N ILE A 5 -2.83 -14.68 6.74
CA ILE A 5 -2.79 -13.96 5.44
C ILE A 5 -1.35 -13.60 5.08
N GLN A 6 -0.56 -13.12 6.05
CA GLN A 6 0.86 -12.81 5.84
C GLN A 6 1.69 -14.05 5.51
N GLU A 7 1.43 -15.18 6.19
CA GLU A 7 2.09 -16.45 5.91
C GLU A 7 1.86 -16.91 4.47
N HIS A 8 0.61 -16.96 3.99
CA HIS A 8 0.34 -17.33 2.60
C HIS A 8 0.82 -16.29 1.58
N ALA A 9 0.79 -15.00 1.92
CA ALA A 9 1.32 -13.95 1.04
C ALA A 9 2.84 -14.04 0.87
N SER A 10 3.55 -14.62 1.83
CA SER A 10 5.01 -14.84 1.73
C SER A 10 5.38 -15.81 0.61
N GLU A 11 4.50 -16.76 0.27
CA GLU A 11 4.72 -17.76 -0.78
C GLU A 11 4.81 -17.14 -2.19
N ASN A 12 4.18 -15.97 -2.38
CA ASN A 12 4.13 -15.27 -3.66
C ASN A 12 4.54 -13.78 -3.56
N VAL A 13 5.16 -13.41 -2.43
CA VAL A 13 5.71 -12.09 -2.14
C VAL A 13 4.69 -10.96 -2.33
N LYS A 14 3.41 -11.22 -2.05
CA LYS A 14 2.37 -10.19 -2.10
C LYS A 14 2.53 -9.24 -0.91
N ARG A 15 2.38 -7.95 -1.17
CA ARG A 15 2.24 -6.94 -0.11
C ARG A 15 0.85 -7.08 0.53
N VAL A 16 0.79 -6.99 1.86
CA VAL A 16 -0.46 -7.11 2.64
C VAL A 16 -0.62 -5.85 3.48
N HIS A 17 -1.76 -5.18 3.32
CA HIS A 17 -2.16 -4.00 4.10
C HIS A 17 -3.36 -4.35 4.98
N TYR A 18 -3.35 -3.92 6.23
CA TYR A 18 -4.45 -4.14 7.18
C TYR A 18 -4.67 -2.89 8.03
N TYR A 19 -5.93 -2.45 8.14
CA TYR A 19 -6.31 -1.19 8.75
C TYR A 19 -7.21 -1.43 9.98
N ASP A 20 -6.71 -2.16 10.99
CA ASP A 20 -7.45 -2.48 12.22
C ASP A 20 -7.52 -1.36 13.24
N LYS A 21 -6.60 -0.40 13.14
CA LYS A 21 -6.50 0.72 14.07
C LYS A 21 -6.98 2.04 13.48
N ILE A 22 -7.49 2.02 12.25
CA ILE A 22 -7.97 3.23 11.57
C ILE A 22 -9.45 3.42 11.87
N ASP A 23 -9.75 4.55 12.49
CA ASP A 23 -11.11 5.05 12.63
C ASP A 23 -11.45 5.89 11.39
N TRP A 24 -12.18 5.29 10.46
CA TRP A 24 -12.53 5.91 9.19
C TRP A 24 -13.35 7.19 9.37
N LEU A 25 -14.05 7.39 10.49
CA LEU A 25 -14.89 8.57 10.69
C LEU A 25 -14.12 9.78 11.21
N LYS A 26 -12.85 9.61 11.60
CA LYS A 26 -11.97 10.69 12.02
C LYS A 26 -11.22 11.30 10.84
N GLU A 27 -10.82 12.55 11.00
CA GLU A 27 -10.11 13.34 9.99
C GLU A 27 -8.88 12.60 9.42
N ASN A 28 -8.10 11.94 10.28
CA ASN A 28 -6.92 11.17 9.86
C ASN A 28 -7.26 9.88 9.09
N GLY A 29 -8.46 9.32 9.26
CA GLY A 29 -8.97 8.16 8.52
C GLY A 29 -9.42 8.49 7.10
N GLN A 30 -9.47 9.78 6.74
CA GLN A 30 -9.88 10.27 5.42
C GLN A 30 -8.72 10.80 4.58
N SER A 31 -7.49 10.48 4.96
CA SER A 31 -6.29 10.90 4.23
C SER A 31 -6.28 10.37 2.78
N PRO A 32 -6.00 11.20 1.77
CA PRO A 32 -5.92 10.73 0.39
C PRO A 32 -4.72 9.78 0.16
N TYR A 33 -3.75 9.76 1.07
CA TYR A 33 -2.52 8.99 0.93
C TYR A 33 -2.71 7.48 1.11
N PHE A 34 -3.86 6.99 1.60
CA PHE A 34 -4.15 5.54 1.64
C PHE A 34 -4.11 4.89 0.25
N ILE A 35 -4.30 5.67 -0.83
CA ILE A 35 -4.16 5.15 -2.19
C ILE A 35 -2.74 4.67 -2.49
N MET A 36 -1.71 5.19 -1.79
CA MET A 36 -0.32 4.82 -2.01
C MET A 36 -0.04 3.35 -1.68
N ASP A 37 -0.82 2.76 -0.77
CA ASP A 37 -0.74 1.34 -0.40
C ASP A 37 -1.24 0.41 -1.53
N HIS A 38 -1.88 0.97 -2.56
CA HIS A 38 -2.53 0.24 -3.64
C HIS A 38 -2.00 0.60 -5.03
N VAL A 39 -0.94 1.39 -5.12
CA VAL A 39 -0.27 1.75 -6.37
C VAL A 39 1.15 1.23 -6.39
N GLU A 40 1.64 0.92 -7.59
CA GLU A 40 3.04 0.60 -7.83
C GLU A 40 3.69 1.75 -8.59
N ILE A 41 4.91 2.12 -8.20
CA ILE A 41 5.67 3.16 -8.88
C ILE A 41 6.53 2.51 -9.95
N LYS A 42 6.28 2.89 -11.21
CA LYS A 42 7.14 2.55 -12.33
C LYS A 42 7.94 3.77 -12.73
N THR A 43 9.22 3.79 -12.40
CA THR A 43 10.13 4.86 -12.80
C THR A 43 10.65 4.58 -14.21
N THR A 44 10.53 5.57 -15.10
CA THR A 44 11.04 5.52 -16.48
C THR A 44 11.93 6.72 -16.74
N TRP A 45 13.13 6.48 -17.28
CA TRP A 45 14.07 7.55 -17.62
C TRP A 45 13.91 7.91 -19.09
N HIS A 46 13.63 9.18 -19.35
CA HIS A 46 13.61 9.74 -20.69
C HIS A 46 14.76 10.74 -20.79
N PRO A 47 15.57 10.70 -21.86
CA PRO A 47 16.58 11.72 -22.09
C PRO A 47 15.92 13.09 -22.12
N ILE A 48 16.39 14.00 -21.27
CA ILE A 48 16.04 15.41 -21.33
C ILE A 48 17.29 16.18 -21.78
N GLY A 49 17.14 16.98 -22.83
CA GLY A 49 18.24 17.81 -23.34
C GLY A 49 18.57 18.93 -22.36
N SER A 50 19.86 19.22 -22.22
CA SER A 50 20.40 20.40 -21.52
C SER A 50 20.30 21.65 -22.38
#